data_AF-A0A557SR60-F1
#
_entry.id   AF-A0A557SR60-F1
#
_cell.length_a   1.000
_cell.length_b   1.000
_cell.length_c   1.000
_cell.angle_alpha   90.00
_cell.angle_beta   90.00
_cell.angle_gamma   90.00
#
_symmetry.space_group_name_H-M   'P 1'
#
loop_
_entity.id
_entity.type
_entity.pdbx_description
1 polymer ?
#
loop_
_entity_poly.entity_id
_entity_poly.type
_entity_poly.pdbx_seq_one_letter_code
_entity_poly.pdbx_strand_id
1 'polypeptide(L)' 'MNMTKIVKTNHPSEIITLELSKSELEDILNSVDCLTEKEQRKLLENIPSTEEGRTRLDKYKALKEDLKKIFETVS' A
#
# COMPACT_ATOMS: atom_id res chain seq x y z
N MET A 1 7.92 -17.78 8.28
CA MET A 1 7.91 -16.73 7.24
C MET A 1 7.67 -17.42 5.91
N ASN A 2 6.43 -17.33 5.39
CA ASN A 2 6.19 -17.72 4.00
C ASN A 2 6.73 -16.58 3.14
N MET A 3 7.51 -16.93 2.12
CA MET A 3 8.10 -15.95 1.20
C MET A 3 7.05 -15.55 0.17
N THR A 4 6.80 -14.25 0.03
CA THR A 4 6.14 -13.69 -1.14
C THR A 4 6.92 -14.12 -2.38
N LYS A 5 6.25 -14.79 -3.32
CA LYS A 5 6.89 -15.30 -4.53
C LYS A 5 6.47 -14.45 -5.72
N ILE A 6 7.46 -14.05 -6.51
CA ILE A 6 7.20 -13.51 -7.85
C ILE A 6 6.80 -14.69 -8.73
N VAL A 7 5.54 -14.69 -9.17
CA VAL A 7 4.97 -15.77 -9.98
C VAL A 7 5.26 -15.54 -11.46
N LYS A 8 5.25 -14.28 -11.87
CA LYS A 8 5.46 -13.90 -13.26
C LYS A 8 5.96 -12.48 -13.36
N THR A 9 6.97 -12.27 -14.20
CA THR A 9 7.35 -10.95 -14.69
C THR A 9 7.07 -10.92 -16.19
N ASN A 10 6.41 -9.87 -16.65
CA ASN A 10 6.11 -9.70 -18.07
C ASN A 10 6.78 -8.41 -18.55
N HIS A 11 8.03 -8.56 -19.01
CA HIS A 11 8.91 -7.45 -19.41
C HIS A 11 8.31 -6.47 -20.42
N PRO A 12 7.54 -6.90 -21.44
CA PRO A 12 6.96 -5.96 -22.41
C PRO A 12 5.87 -5.06 -21.83
N SER A 13 5.23 -5.49 -20.73
CA SER A 13 4.09 -4.79 -20.13
C SER A 13 4.41 -4.15 -18.78
N GLU A 14 5.63 -4.27 -18.27
CA GLU A 14 6.03 -3.83 -16.92
C GLU A 14 5.13 -4.39 -15.80
N ILE A 15 4.47 -5.54 -16.04
CA ILE A 15 3.57 -6.17 -15.07
C ILE A 15 4.36 -7.20 -14.26
N ILE A 16 4.23 -7.12 -12.94
CA ILE A 16 4.71 -8.12 -11.99
C ILE A 16 3.49 -8.77 -11.34
N THR A 17 3.42 -10.10 -11.38
CA THR A 17 2.42 -10.90 -10.67
C THR A 17 3.05 -11.51 -9.42
N LEU A 18 2.47 -11.21 -8.27
CA LEU A 18 2.88 -11.71 -6.97
C LEU A 18 1.88 -12.76 -6.46
N GLU A 19 2.39 -13.83 -5.87
CA GLU A 19 1.61 -14.76 -5.06
C GLU A 19 1.92 -14.48 -3.60
N LEU A 20 0.84 -14.30 -2.86
CA LEU A 20 0.83 -13.90 -1.47
C LEU A 20 -0.32 -14.62 -0.77
N SER A 21 -0.06 -15.06 0.44
CA SER A 21 -1.09 -15.59 1.35
C SER A 21 -2.00 -14.47 1.85
N LYS A 22 -3.19 -14.84 2.34
CA LYS A 22 -4.12 -13.88 2.94
C LYS A 22 -3.49 -13.09 4.09
N SER A 23 -2.71 -13.75 4.93
CA SER A 23 -1.98 -13.10 6.04
C SER A 23 -0.93 -12.10 5.53
N GLU A 24 -0.24 -12.39 4.42
CA GLU A 24 0.71 -11.43 3.84
C GLU A 24 -0.01 -10.20 3.29
N LEU A 25 -1.20 -10.36 2.68
CA LEU A 25 -2.00 -9.22 2.25
C LEU A 25 -2.48 -8.37 3.43
N GLU A 26 -2.86 -9.02 4.53
CA GLU A 26 -3.23 -8.35 5.78
C GLU A 26 -2.06 -7.57 6.38
N ASP A 27 -0.85 -8.14 6.39
CA ASP A 27 0.37 -7.47 6.83
C ASP A 27 0.71 -6.24 5.97
N ILE A 28 0.50 -6.33 4.65
CA ILE A 28 0.69 -5.20 3.73
C ILE A 28 -0.35 -4.12 4.02
N LEU A 29 -1.63 -4.46 4.20
CA LEU A 29 -2.69 -3.51 4.56
C LEU A 29 -2.34 -2.77 5.86
N ASN A 30 -1.94 -3.50 6.90
CA ASN A 30 -1.51 -2.93 8.18
C ASN A 30 -0.30 -1.99 8.02
N SER A 31 0.64 -2.35 7.15
CA SER A 31 1.80 -1.52 6.84
C SER A 31 1.43 -0.22 6.14
N VAL A 32 0.52 -0.28 5.15
CA VAL A 32 0.01 0.92 4.45
C VAL A 32 -0.75 1.83 5.40
N ASP A 33 -1.51 1.28 6.35
CA ASP A 33 -2.18 2.04 7.41
C ASP A 33 -1.19 2.79 8.29
N CYS A 34 -0.17 2.11 8.79
CA CYS A 34 0.88 2.74 9.58
C CYS A 34 1.60 3.88 8.82
N LEU A 35 1.87 3.68 7.52
CA LEU A 35 2.47 4.72 6.67
C LEU A 35 1.53 5.92 6.46
N THR A 36 0.24 5.67 6.29
CA THR A 36 -0.80 6.70 6.15
C THR A 36 -0.87 7.56 7.42
N GLU A 37 -0.94 6.93 8.59
CA GLU A 37 -0.98 7.63 9.88
C GLU A 37 0.29 8.44 10.13
N LYS A 38 1.45 7.86 9.83
CA LYS A 38 2.74 8.54 9.97
C LYS A 38 2.83 9.77 9.09
N GLU A 39 2.33 9.68 7.85
CA GLU A 39 2.32 10.81 6.94
C GLU A 39 1.35 11.89 7.40
N GLN A 40 0.15 11.51 7.82
CA GLN A 40 -0.83 12.44 8.38
C GLN A 40 -0.28 13.19 9.60
N ARG A 41 0.41 12.49 10.52
CA ARG A 41 1.04 13.10 11.68
C ARG A 41 2.09 14.16 11.27
N LYS A 42 2.96 13.84 10.31
CA LYS A 42 3.97 14.79 9.80
C LYS A 42 3.35 16.06 9.23
N LEU A 43 2.22 15.95 8.53
CA LEU A 43 1.52 17.10 7.95
C LEU A 43 0.90 18.00 9.02
N LEU A 44 0.42 17.41 10.11
CA LEU A 44 -0.14 18.13 11.26
C LEU A 44 0.95 18.80 12.10
N GLU A 45 2.14 18.18 12.20
CA GLU A 45 3.29 18.74 12.91
C GLU A 45 3.97 19.89 12.13
N ASN A 46 3.89 19.90 10.80
CA ASN A 46 4.53 20.90 9.94
C ASN A 46 3.49 21.76 9.23
N ILE A 47 3.05 22.84 9.88
CA ILE A 47 2.08 23.79 9.32
C ILE A 47 2.80 25.08 8.87
N PRO A 48 2.58 25.56 7.63
CA PRO A 48 1.68 24.99 6.62
C PRO A 48 2.25 23.71 5.98
N SER A 49 1.37 22.72 5.78
CA SER A 49 1.76 21.41 5.23
C SER A 49 2.19 21.53 3.76
N THR A 50 3.20 20.77 3.35
CA THR A 50 3.67 20.77 1.95
C THR A 50 2.67 20.09 1.02
N GLU A 51 2.61 20.53 -0.24
CA GLU A 51 1.79 19.91 -1.28
C GLU A 51 2.24 18.48 -1.58
N GLU A 52 3.55 18.24 -1.56
CA GLU A 52 4.16 16.92 -1.76
C GLU A 52 3.69 15.92 -0.70
N GLY A 53 3.68 16.35 0.57
CA GLY A 53 3.24 15.47 1.67
C GLY A 53 1.73 15.21 1.63
N ARG A 54 0.92 16.20 1.24
CA ARG A 54 -0.53 16.00 0.98
C ARG A 54 -0.77 14.99 -0.15
N THR A 55 -0.07 15.16 -1.27
CA THR A 55 -0.13 14.23 -2.41
C THR A 55 0.31 12.82 -2.01
N ARG A 56 1.33 12.68 -1.17
CA ARG A 56 1.80 11.38 -0.65
C ARG A 56 0.73 10.72 0.23
N LEU A 57 0.08 11.48 1.10
CA LEU A 57 -1.00 10.96 1.94
C LEU A 57 -2.17 10.45 1.09
N ASP A 58 -2.56 11.19 0.05
CA ASP A 58 -3.64 10.79 -0.85
C ASP A 58 -3.30 9.50 -1.62
N LYS A 59 -2.04 9.35 -2.06
CA LYS A 59 -1.56 8.11 -2.68
C LYS A 59 -1.63 6.91 -1.73
N TYR A 60 -1.27 7.07 -0.46
CA TYR A 60 -1.37 5.97 0.51
C TYR A 60 -2.82 5.58 0.79
N LYS A 61 -3.73 6.55 0.89
CA LYS A 61 -5.17 6.29 1.03
C LYS A 61 -5.72 5.54 -0.18
N ALA A 62 -5.35 5.95 -1.39
CA ALA A 62 -5.77 5.26 -2.60
C ALA A 62 -5.25 3.81 -2.64
N LEU A 63 -3.97 3.60 -2.32
CA LEU A 63 -3.37 2.28 -2.24
C LEU A 63 -4.08 1.38 -1.21
N LYS A 64 -4.42 1.91 -0.03
CA LYS A 64 -5.17 1.20 1.00
C LYS A 64 -6.51 0.68 0.45
N GLU A 65 -7.27 1.56 -0.19
CA GLU A 65 -8.60 1.20 -0.73
C GLU A 65 -8.49 0.15 -1.83
N ASP A 66 -7.49 0.25 -2.71
CA ASP A 66 -7.28 -0.74 -3.77
C ASP A 66 -6.86 -2.10 -3.21
N LEU A 67 -5.97 -2.14 -2.22
CA LEU A 67 -5.61 -3.39 -1.53
C LEU A 67 -6.80 -3.98 -0.76
N LYS A 68 -7.65 -3.14 -0.17
CA LYS A 68 -8.84 -3.58 0.56
C LYS A 68 -9.84 -4.28 -0.35
N LYS A 69 -10.09 -3.73 -1.55
CA LYS A 69 -10.94 -4.38 -2.57
C LYS A 69 -10.39 -5.76 -2.96
N ILE A 70 -9.07 -5.88 -3.10
CA ILE A 70 -8.41 -7.17 -3.39
C ILE A 70 -8.63 -8.14 -2.21
N PHE A 71 -8.44 -7.68 -0.97
CA PHE A 71 -8.62 -8.49 0.23
C PHE A 71 -10.06 -8.99 0.40
N GLU A 72 -11.05 -8.14 0.10
CA GLU A 72 -12.47 -8.50 0.11
C GLU A 72 -12.82 -9.52 -0.98
N THR A 73 -12.10 -9.52 -2.12
CA THR A 73 -12.30 -10.49 -3.20
C THR A 73 -11.82 -11.89 -2.82
N VAL A 74 -10.84 -11.99 -1.91
CA VAL A 74 -10.24 -13.26 -1.46
C VAL A 74 -10.71 -13.67 -0.05
N SER A 75 -11.68 -12.95 0.52
CA SER A 75 -12.27 -13.23 1.84
C SER A 75 -13.56 -14.02 1.76
#